data_AF-A0A3M0WPW2-F1
#
_entry.id   AF-A0A3M0WPW2-F1
#
_cell.length_a   1.000
_cell.length_b   1.000
_cell.length_c   1.000
_cell.angle_alpha   90.00
_cell.angle_beta   90.00
_cell.angle_gamma   90.00
#
_symmetry.space_group_name_H-M   'P 1'
#
loop_
_entity.id
_entity.type
_entity.pdbx_description
1 polymer ?
#
loop_
_entity_poly.entity_id
_entity_poly.type
_entity_poly.pdbx_seq_one_letter_code
_entity_poly.pdbx_strand_id
1 'polypeptide(L)'
;YKNNIYIVCSPKPFSNFYINEKLKPFINEVKLVIDSIIKYEDVLIFREFFKKVPIIFQPENNKEEMFKKARKIQKKLLIEENTEVRIIPQYHKFFKVK
;
A
#
# COMPACT_ATOMS: atom_id res chain seq x y z
N TYR A 1 -22.28 5.40 13.26
CA TYR A 1 -21.06 6.03 12.70
C TYR A 1 -19.99 5.03 12.27
N LYS A 2 -19.57 4.07 13.12
CA LYS A 2 -18.47 3.13 12.85
C LYS A 2 -18.57 2.27 11.57
N ASN A 3 -19.76 2.02 11.04
CA ASN A 3 -19.97 1.19 9.84
C ASN A 3 -20.09 2.00 8.53
N ASN A 4 -19.97 3.33 8.58
CA ASN A 4 -20.18 4.20 7.41
C ASN A 4 -18.89 4.92 6.95
N ILE A 5 -17.75 4.67 7.60
CA ILE A 5 -16.47 5.32 7.28
C ILE A 5 -15.49 4.24 6.87
N TYR A 6 -14.91 4.39 5.68
CA TYR A 6 -13.83 3.54 5.18
C TYR A 6 -12.50 4.28 5.33
N ILE A 7 -11.66 3.83 6.25
CA ILE A 7 -10.38 4.46 6.56
C ILE A 7 -9.26 3.78 5.76
N VAL A 8 -8.71 4.53 4.80
CA VAL A 8 -7.50 4.16 4.08
C VAL A 8 -6.30 4.80 4.78
N CYS A 9 -5.36 3.97 5.24
CA CYS A 9 -4.10 4.46 5.80
C CYS A 9 -3.01 4.44 4.72
N SER A 10 -2.31 5.56 4.51
CA SER A 10 -1.15 5.62 3.61
C SER A 10 0.09 6.12 4.33
N PRO A 11 0.76 5.23 5.10
CA PRO A 11 1.94 5.57 5.89
C PRO A 11 3.09 6.04 4.98
N LYS A 12 3.93 6.93 5.50
CA LYS A 12 4.98 7.59 4.71
C LYS A 12 6.37 7.17 5.16
N PRO A 13 7.34 7.08 4.22
CA PRO A 13 8.71 6.69 4.54
C PRO A 13 9.41 7.70 5.47
N PHE A 14 9.15 9.01 5.33
CA PHE A 14 9.78 10.04 6.17
C PHE A 14 9.38 9.96 7.66
N SER A 15 8.30 9.25 7.97
CA SER A 15 7.87 8.97 9.34
C SER A 15 8.11 7.50 9.73
N ASN A 16 9.08 6.84 9.08
CA ASN A 16 9.37 5.41 9.25
C ASN A 16 8.13 4.53 9.20
N PHE A 17 7.17 4.87 8.32
CA PHE A 17 5.92 4.14 8.16
C PHE A 17 5.07 4.03 9.44
N TYR A 18 5.28 4.91 10.42
CA TYR A 18 4.56 4.90 11.69
C TYR A 18 3.04 4.99 11.50
N ILE A 19 2.31 4.11 12.20
CA ILE A 19 0.87 4.14 12.36
C ILE A 19 0.56 4.20 13.85
N ASN A 20 -0.28 5.16 14.26
CA ASN A 20 -0.71 5.26 15.65
C ASN A 20 -1.49 4.01 16.07
N GLU A 21 -1.11 3.39 17.19
CA GLU A 21 -1.76 2.16 17.71
C GLU A 21 -3.27 2.33 17.91
N LYS A 22 -3.73 3.52 18.32
CA LYS A 22 -5.17 3.80 18.50
C LYS A 22 -5.93 3.82 17.18
N LEU A 23 -5.25 4.04 16.04
CA LEU A 23 -5.86 4.05 14.72
C LEU A 23 -5.97 2.65 14.11
N LYS A 24 -5.02 1.76 14.41
CA LYS A 24 -4.93 0.43 13.78
C LYS A 24 -6.24 -0.37 13.76
N PRO A 25 -7.05 -0.42 14.83
CA PRO A 25 -8.30 -1.17 14.83
C PRO A 25 -9.37 -0.62 13.88
N PHE A 26 -9.22 0.61 13.40
CA PHE A 26 -10.17 1.28 12.53
C PHE A 26 -9.73 1.30 11.06
N ILE A 27 -8.51 0.86 10.75
CA ILE A 27 -8.00 0.83 9.37
C ILE A 27 -8.74 -0.24 8.59
N ASN A 28 -9.29 0.13 7.44
CA ASN A 28 -9.97 -0.79 6.52
C ASN A 28 -9.08 -1.21 5.34
N GLU A 29 -8.09 -0.40 4.98
CA GLU A 29 -7.16 -0.63 3.88
C GLU A 29 -5.81 0.05 4.16
N VAL A 30 -4.72 -0.61 3.76
CA VAL A 30 -3.39 0.01 3.76
C VAL A 30 -2.96 0.27 2.33
N LYS A 31 -2.55 1.50 2.06
CA LYS A 31 -2.13 1.96 0.73
C LYS A 31 -0.70 2.47 0.74
N LEU A 32 0.20 1.71 0.11
CA LEU A 32 1.62 2.03 0.00
C LEU A 32 1.90 2.65 -1.36
N VAL A 33 2.59 3.79 -1.36
CA VAL A 33 3.07 4.41 -2.60
C VAL A 33 4.36 3.72 -3.00
N ILE A 34 4.39 3.10 -4.18
CA ILE A 34 5.60 2.46 -4.70
C ILE A 34 6.38 3.52 -5.50
N ASP A 35 7.38 4.10 -4.85
CA ASP A 35 8.31 5.07 -5.43
C ASP A 35 9.71 4.45 -5.60
N SER A 36 10.71 5.28 -5.94
CA SER A 36 12.10 4.82 -6.10
C SER A 36 12.73 4.34 -4.80
N ILE A 37 12.23 4.78 -3.64
CA ILE A 37 12.85 4.57 -2.33
C ILE A 37 12.32 3.29 -1.67
N ILE A 38 11.02 2.99 -1.76
CA ILE A 38 10.41 1.84 -1.09
C ILE A 38 11.11 0.53 -1.45
N LYS A 39 11.43 -0.29 -0.47
CA LYS A 39 11.99 -1.64 -0.67
C LYS A 39 11.01 -2.69 -0.20
N TYR A 40 11.35 -3.95 -0.44
CA TYR A 40 10.54 -5.07 0.02
C TYR A 40 10.44 -5.08 1.55
N GLU A 41 11.55 -4.78 2.21
CA GLU A 41 11.70 -4.78 3.67
C GLU A 41 10.81 -3.72 4.32
N ASP A 42 10.63 -2.58 3.66
CA ASP A 42 9.71 -1.52 4.12
C ASP A 42 8.25 -1.99 4.12
N VAL A 43 7.89 -2.88 3.19
CA VAL A 43 6.53 -3.45 3.14
C VAL A 43 6.31 -4.49 4.24
N LEU A 44 7.36 -5.20 4.65
CA LEU A 44 7.27 -6.20 5.72
C LEU A 44 6.94 -5.61 7.09
N ILE A 45 7.15 -4.31 7.28
CA ILE A 45 6.72 -3.59 8.50
C ILE A 45 5.20 -3.74 8.72
N PHE A 46 4.43 -3.93 7.64
CA PHE A 46 2.98 -4.10 7.68
C PHE A 46 2.51 -5.55 7.78
N ARG A 47 3.40 -6.49 8.13
CA ARG A 47 3.04 -7.91 8.32
C ARG A 47 1.83 -8.11 9.22
N GLU A 48 1.66 -7.26 10.25
CA GLU A 48 0.51 -7.34 11.14
C GLU A 48 -0.84 -7.09 10.46
N PHE A 49 -0.84 -6.38 9.32
CA PHE A 49 -2.04 -6.07 8.51
C PHE A 49 -2.27 -7.11 7.41
N PHE A 50 -1.27 -7.91 7.07
CA PHE A 50 -1.39 -8.95 6.06
C PHE A 50 -2.55 -9.89 6.44
N LYS A 51 -3.40 -10.19 5.46
CA LYS A 51 -4.61 -11.03 5.61
C LYS A 51 -5.72 -10.44 6.51
N LYS A 52 -5.49 -9.32 7.21
CA LYS A 52 -6.53 -8.62 7.99
C LYS A 52 -7.27 -7.59 7.16
N VAL A 53 -6.55 -6.85 6.33
CA VAL A 53 -7.10 -5.80 5.47
C VAL A 53 -6.46 -5.84 4.09
N PRO A 54 -7.14 -5.35 3.04
CA PRO A 54 -6.54 -5.19 1.73
C PRO A 54 -5.28 -4.30 1.80
N ILE A 55 -4.24 -4.74 1.09
CA ILE A 55 -3.02 -3.97 0.88
C ILE A 55 -2.96 -3.55 -0.58
N ILE A 56 -2.84 -2.25 -0.80
CA ILE A 56 -2.80 -1.63 -2.12
C ILE A 56 -1.41 -1.03 -2.37
N PHE A 57 -0.83 -1.37 -3.51
CA PHE A 57 0.32 -0.69 -4.07
C PHE A 57 -0.17 0.34 -5.09
N GLN A 58 0.16 1.59 -4.84
CA GLN A 58 -0.12 2.71 -5.73
C GLN A 58 1.20 3.19 -6.35
N PRO A 59 1.53 2.81 -7.60
CA PRO A 59 2.75 3.27 -8.25
C PRO A 59 2.84 4.80 -8.31
N GLU A 60 4.03 5.34 -8.01
CA GLU A 60 4.27 6.77 -8.06
C GLU A 60 4.07 7.30 -9.48
N ASN A 61 3.21 8.33 -9.63
CA ASN A 61 2.96 9.03 -10.89
C ASN A 61 2.56 8.13 -12.07
N ASN A 62 2.08 6.91 -11.81
CA ASN A 62 1.82 5.90 -12.84
C ASN A 62 3.04 5.56 -13.72
N LYS A 63 4.25 5.80 -13.23
CA LYS A 63 5.49 5.47 -13.92
C LYS A 63 5.60 3.96 -14.17
N GLU A 64 5.98 3.56 -15.39
CA GLU A 64 6.08 2.16 -15.78
C GLU A 64 7.08 1.40 -14.89
N GLU A 65 8.21 2.02 -14.57
CA GLU A 65 9.22 1.45 -13.68
C GLU A 65 8.66 1.16 -12.26
N MET A 66 7.70 1.97 -11.80
CA MET A 66 7.04 1.78 -10.50
C MET A 66 6.00 0.67 -10.55
N PHE A 67 5.32 0.47 -11.68
CA PHE A 67 4.49 -0.73 -11.89
C PHE A 67 5.33 -2.01 -11.90
N LYS A 68 6.46 -2.02 -12.62
CA LYS A 68 7.38 -3.16 -12.65
C LYS A 68 7.91 -3.48 -11.25
N LYS A 69 8.30 -2.45 -10.50
CA LYS A 69 8.72 -2.58 -9.09
C LYS A 69 7.61 -3.12 -8.21
N ALA A 70 6.39 -2.56 -8.31
CA ALA A 70 5.23 -3.02 -7.55
C ALA A 70 4.91 -4.51 -7.85
N ARG A 71 4.97 -4.93 -9.12
CA ARG A 71 4.77 -6.32 -9.53
C ARG A 71 5.85 -7.26 -8.98
N LYS A 72 7.11 -6.82 -8.97
CA LYS A 72 8.21 -7.59 -8.37
C LYS A 72 7.99 -7.81 -6.88
N ILE A 73 7.65 -6.74 -6.13
CA ILE A 73 7.38 -6.82 -4.69
C ILE A 73 6.14 -7.69 -4.43
N GLN A 74 5.05 -7.49 -5.19
CA GLN A 74 3.82 -8.28 -5.08
C GLN A 74 4.10 -9.78 -5.26
N LYS A 75 4.88 -10.16 -6.29
CA LYS A 75 5.23 -11.56 -6.52
C LYS A 75 6.04 -12.14 -5.34
N LYS A 76 6.97 -11.35 -4.78
CA LYS A 76 7.78 -11.76 -3.63
C LYS A 76 6.91 -11.96 -2.38
N LEU A 77 6.02 -11.02 -2.06
CA LEU A 77 5.06 -11.15 -0.95
C LEU A 77 4.14 -12.36 -1.10
N LEU A 78 3.67 -12.64 -2.32
CA LEU A 78 2.83 -13.80 -2.56
C LEU A 78 3.58 -15.11 -2.28
N ILE A 79 4.84 -15.22 -2.70
CA ILE A 79 5.65 -16.43 -2.53
C ILE A 79 6.13 -16.60 -1.08
N GLU A 80 6.64 -15.53 -0.46
CA GLU A 80 7.32 -15.61 0.84
C GLU A 80 6.37 -15.42 2.03
N GLU A 81 5.33 -14.60 1.88
CA GLU A 81 4.43 -14.23 2.99
C GLU A 81 3.01 -14.80 2.80
N ASN A 82 2.76 -15.52 1.69
CA ASN A 82 1.43 -15.97 1.27
C ASN A 82 0.40 -14.83 1.37
N THR A 83 0.78 -13.64 0.90
CA THR A 83 0.01 -12.42 1.03
C THR A 83 -0.24 -11.81 -0.35
N GLU A 84 -1.52 -11.68 -0.69
CA GLU A 84 -1.93 -10.97 -1.90
C GLU A 84 -1.98 -9.45 -1.65
N VAL A 85 -1.47 -8.69 -2.61
CA VAL A 85 -1.59 -7.23 -2.65
C VAL A 85 -2.11 -6.81 -4.03
N ARG A 86 -2.83 -5.70 -4.14
CA ARG A 86 -3.35 -5.20 -5.42
C ARG A 86 -2.50 -4.03 -5.91
N ILE A 87 -2.29 -3.94 -7.22
CA ILE A 87 -1.61 -2.78 -7.83
C ILE A 87 -2.67 -1.91 -8.48
N ILE A 88 -2.85 -0.68 -7.98
CA ILE A 88 -3.90 0.23 -8.43
C ILE A 88 -3.28 1.52 -9.00
N PRO A 89 -3.60 1.90 -10.25
CA PRO A 89 -3.16 3.14 -10.85
C PRO A 89 -3.77 4.38 -10.17
N GLN A 90 -3.08 5.51 -10.28
CA GLN A 90 -3.62 6.83 -9.99
C GLN A 90 -4.55 7.26 -11.15
N TYR A 91 -5.80 6.82 -11.10
CA TYR A 91 -6.81 7.04 -12.16
C TYR A 91 -6.85 8.50 -12.62
N HIS A 92 -6.94 9.45 -11.69
CA HIS A 92 -7.04 10.89 -11.99
C HIS A 92 -5.88 11.41 -12.86
N LYS A 93 -4.66 10.84 -12.73
CA LYS A 93 -3.51 11.22 -13.58
C LYS A 93 -3.58 10.63 -14.98
N PHE A 94 -4.15 9.44 -15.14
CA PHE A 94 -4.37 8.85 -16.47
C PHE A 94 -5.42 9.64 -17.26
N PHE A 95 -6.55 9.93 -16.62
CA PHE A 95 -7.70 10.54 -17.29
C PHE A 95 -7.71 12.07 -17.19
N LYS A 96 -6.69 12.68 -16.59
CA LYS A 96 -6.55 14.14 -16.40
C LYS A 96 -7.78 14.77 -15.74
N VAL A 97 -8.38 14.04 -14.80
CA VAL A 97 -9.53 14.52 -14.01
C VAL A 97 -8.98 15.25 -12.79
N LYS A 98 -9.53 16.44 -12.51
CA LYS A 98 -9.17 17.25 -11.34
C LYS A 98 -10.02 16.86 -10.14
#